data_AF-A0A5R2N8A5-F1
#
_entry.id   AF-A0A5R2N8A5-F1
#
_cell.length_a   1.000
_cell.length_b   1.000
_cell.length_c   1.000
_cell.angle_alpha   90.00
_cell.angle_beta   90.00
_cell.angle_gamma   90.00
#
_symmetry.space_group_name_H-M   'P 1'
#
loop_
_entity.id
_entity.type
_entity.pdbx_description
1 polymer ?
#
loop_
_entity_poly.entity_id
_entity_poly.type
_entity_poly.pdbx_seq_one_letter_code
_entity_poly.pdbx_strand_id
1 'polypeptide(L)'
;MTRVLAIDLGGTNLRAAVFTGDVGALDMPSREPAPASLDAFVARTQALRAGAGAVEALGIAVPGLVEGVVCRWIPNLPFLDGVDVQALFPGLPVALGNDAQIALLAEAVEGAAKGMSDAILL
;
A
#
# COMPACT_ATOMS: atom_id res chain seq x y z
N MET A 1 13.29 -13.90 -4.91
CA MET A 1 11.93 -13.61 -4.41
C MET A 1 11.87 -12.12 -4.19
N THR A 2 10.88 -11.43 -4.75
CA THR A 2 10.79 -9.97 -4.70
C THR A 2 10.49 -9.51 -3.28
N ARG A 3 11.36 -8.68 -2.70
CA ARG A 3 11.09 -8.04 -1.41
C ARG A 3 10.24 -6.79 -1.59
N VAL A 4 9.08 -6.74 -0.96
CA VAL A 4 8.08 -5.68 -1.17
C VAL A 4 7.84 -4.91 0.12
N LEU A 5 7.88 -3.58 0.05
CA LEU A 5 7.32 -2.73 1.11
C LEU A 5 5.83 -2.57 0.81
N ALA A 6 4.97 -3.03 1.71
CA ALA A 6 3.53 -2.86 1.63
C ALA A 6 3.11 -1.71 2.55
N ILE A 7 2.27 -0.81 2.06
CA ILE A 7 1.72 0.32 2.81
C ILE A 7 0.20 0.24 2.77
N ASP A 8 -0.42 0.24 3.94
CA ASP A 8 -1.86 0.47 4.12
C ASP A 8 -2.02 1.90 4.66
N LEU A 9 -2.37 2.81 3.76
CA LEU A 9 -2.50 4.22 4.05
C LEU A 9 -3.97 4.56 4.19
N GLY A 10 -4.49 4.66 5.41
CA GLY A 10 -5.83 5.17 5.70
C GLY A 10 -5.83 6.69 5.98
N GLY A 11 -7.02 7.27 6.18
CA GLY A 11 -7.16 8.70 6.48
C GLY A 11 -6.55 9.16 7.80
N THR A 12 -6.26 8.24 8.72
CA THR A 12 -5.73 8.56 10.06
C THR A 12 -4.42 7.86 10.36
N ASN A 13 -4.19 6.68 9.77
CA ASN A 13 -3.01 5.87 10.08
C ASN A 13 -2.34 5.42 8.79
N LEU A 14 -1.02 5.33 8.84
CA LEU A 14 -0.20 4.59 7.90
C LEU A 14 0.31 3.34 8.62
N ARG A 15 0.14 2.18 7.99
CA ARG A 15 0.76 0.92 8.40
C ARG A 15 1.71 0.47 7.31
N ALA A 16 2.83 -0.10 7.71
CA ALA A 16 3.80 -0.64 6.77
C ALA A 16 4.18 -2.06 7.16
N ALA A 17 4.39 -2.90 6.14
CA ALA A 17 4.83 -4.28 6.25
C ALA A 17 5.94 -4.58 5.23
N VAL A 18 6.83 -5.52 5.53
CA VAL A 18 7.82 -6.02 4.56
C VAL A 18 7.51 -7.46 4.23
N PHE A 19 7.21 -7.72 2.96
CA PHE A 19 6.99 -9.06 2.42
C PHE A 19 8.28 -9.58 1.76
N THR A 20 8.64 -10.82 2.09
CA THR A 20 9.87 -11.48 1.60
C THR A 20 9.59 -12.79 0.87
N GLY A 21 8.33 -13.05 0.51
CA GLY A 21 7.90 -14.31 -0.15
C GLY A 21 6.99 -15.19 0.72
N ASP A 22 6.84 -14.87 2.00
CA ASP A 22 5.95 -15.57 2.92
C ASP A 22 5.09 -14.55 3.70
N VAL A 23 3.76 -14.68 3.59
CA VAL A 23 2.79 -13.81 4.27
C VAL A 23 2.79 -14.09 5.79
N GLY A 24 3.06 -15.32 6.20
CA GLY A 24 3.16 -15.70 7.61
C GLY A 24 4.37 -15.09 8.33
N ALA A 25 5.33 -14.56 7.58
CA ALA A 25 6.55 -13.93 8.07
C ALA A 25 6.58 -12.40 7.85
N LEU A 26 5.42 -11.77 7.66
CA LEU A 26 5.34 -10.31 7.49
C LEU A 26 5.90 -9.59 8.72
N ASP A 27 6.95 -8.80 8.49
CA ASP A 27 7.47 -7.86 9.47
C ASP A 27 6.65 -6.56 9.38
N MET A 28 6.21 -6.03 10.52
CA MET A 28 5.34 -4.85 10.63
C MET A 28 6.13 -3.66 11.21
N PRO A 29 7.02 -3.02 10.43
CA PRO A 29 7.93 -1.99 10.92
C PRO A 29 7.23 -0.74 11.46
N SER A 30 5.96 -0.49 11.12
CA SER A 30 5.30 0.73 11.58
C SER A 30 3.77 0.68 11.60
N ARG A 31 3.22 1.35 12.61
CA ARG A 31 1.87 1.90 12.64
C ARG A 31 1.97 3.31 13.21
N GLU A 32 1.66 4.30 12.40
CA GLU A 32 1.86 5.72 12.73
C GLU A 32 0.73 6.58 12.15
N PRO A 33 0.62 7.86 12.55
CA PRO A 33 -0.34 8.78 11.94
C PRO A 33 -0.13 8.89 10.43
N ALA A 34 -1.23 9.03 9.68
CA ALA A 34 -1.17 9.26 8.24
C ALA A 34 -0.41 10.57 7.95
N PRO A 35 0.45 10.61 6.91
CA PRO A 35 1.12 11.82 6.49
C PRO A 35 0.13 12.94 6.14
N ALA A 36 0.45 14.17 6.53
CA ALA A 36 -0.42 15.34 6.30
C ALA A 36 -0.19 16.03 4.94
N SER A 37 0.77 15.58 4.14
CA SER A 37 1.11 16.14 2.84
C SER A 37 1.78 15.11 1.93
N LEU A 38 1.85 15.43 0.63
CA LEU A 38 2.53 14.59 -0.36
C LEU A 38 4.02 14.43 -0.04
N ASP A 39 4.72 15.53 0.30
CA ASP A 39 6.13 15.48 0.67
C ASP A 39 6.37 14.64 1.92
N ALA A 40 5.49 14.74 2.92
CA ALA A 40 5.58 13.93 4.13
C ALA A 40 5.37 12.44 3.81
N PHE A 41 4.44 12.12 2.91
CA PHE A 41 4.21 10.75 2.44
C PHE A 41 5.43 10.19 1.71
N VAL A 42 6.00 10.94 0.76
CA VAL A 42 7.20 10.53 0.02
C VAL A 42 8.39 10.33 0.96
N ALA A 43 8.67 11.31 1.82
CA ALA A 43 9.77 11.25 2.78
C ALA A 43 9.61 10.04 3.71
N ARG A 44 8.38 9.77 4.18
CA ARG A 44 8.14 8.66 5.09
C ARG A 44 8.27 7.30 4.42
N THR A 45 7.72 7.13 3.23
CA THR A 45 7.88 5.90 2.44
C THR A 45 9.35 5.59 2.16
N GLN A 46 10.16 6.61 1.85
CA GLN A 46 11.61 6.44 1.65
C GLN A 46 12.33 6.03 2.95
N ALA A 47 11.97 6.61 4.10
CA ALA A 47 12.53 6.22 5.39
C ALA A 47 12.20 4.77 5.75
N LEU A 48 10.94 4.36 5.55
CA LEU A 48 10.50 2.98 5.74
C LEU A 48 11.27 2.03 4.81
N ARG A 49 11.43 2.38 3.53
CA ARG A 49 12.22 1.61 2.57
C ARG A 49 13.67 1.44 3.02
N ALA A 50 14.32 2.51 3.48
CA ALA A 50 15.70 2.46 3.94
C ALA A 50 15.86 1.52 5.15
N GLY A 51 14.93 1.57 6.11
CA GLY A 51 14.91 0.65 7.26
C GLY A 51 14.59 -0.79 6.87
N ALA A 52 13.78 -0.97 5.82
CA ALA A 52 13.41 -2.25 5.24
C ALA A 52 14.48 -2.83 4.31
N GLY A 53 15.68 -2.27 4.17
CA GLY A 53 16.76 -2.82 3.33
C GLY A 53 16.45 -2.87 1.82
N ALA A 54 16.94 -3.90 1.12
CA ALA A 54 16.83 -4.04 -0.34
C ALA A 54 15.41 -4.36 -0.82
N VAL A 55 14.50 -3.39 -0.73
CA VAL A 55 13.15 -3.43 -1.28
C VAL A 55 13.19 -3.24 -2.79
N GLU A 56 12.53 -4.13 -3.50
CA GLU A 56 12.48 -4.21 -4.97
C GLU A 56 11.17 -3.68 -5.56
N ALA A 57 10.09 -3.58 -4.76
CA ALA A 57 8.81 -3.02 -5.19
C ALA A 57 8.02 -2.41 -4.01
N LEU A 58 7.02 -1.59 -4.35
CA LEU A 58 6.12 -0.95 -3.40
C LEU A 58 4.67 -1.35 -3.71
N GLY A 59 3.93 -1.82 -2.71
CA GLY A 59 2.48 -2.02 -2.77
C GLY A 59 1.77 -1.03 -1.87
N ILE A 60 0.74 -0.34 -2.34
CA ILE A 60 0.04 0.69 -1.57
C ILE A 60 -1.48 0.49 -1.68
N ALA A 61 -2.15 0.48 -0.53
CA ALA A 61 -3.60 0.59 -0.41
C ALA A 61 -3.98 2.00 0.04
N VAL A 62 -5.04 2.57 -0.56
CA VAL A 62 -5.56 3.92 -0.23
C VAL A 62 -7.09 3.94 -0.11
N PRO A 63 -7.68 4.82 0.73
CA PRO A 63 -9.13 4.89 1.00
C PRO A 63 -9.83 5.74 -0.05
N GLY A 64 -9.77 5.32 -1.30
CA GLY A 64 -10.33 6.08 -2.40
C GLY A 64 -10.33 5.36 -3.73
N LEU A 65 -10.58 6.14 -4.78
CA LEU A 65 -10.61 5.69 -6.16
C LEU A 65 -9.22 5.81 -6.79
N VAL A 66 -8.74 4.71 -7.36
CA VAL A 66 -7.48 4.64 -8.09
C VAL A 66 -7.72 4.08 -9.49
N GLU A 67 -6.91 4.51 -10.44
CA GLU A 67 -6.89 3.98 -11.80
C GLU A 67 -5.44 3.71 -12.20
N GLY A 68 -5.07 2.43 -12.28
CA GLY A 68 -3.67 2.03 -12.39
C GLY A 68 -2.87 2.52 -11.17
N VAL A 69 -1.86 3.36 -11.41
CA VAL A 69 -1.01 3.97 -10.38
C VAL A 69 -1.38 5.41 -10.05
N VAL A 70 -2.52 5.89 -10.56
CA VAL A 70 -3.00 7.26 -10.36
C VAL A 70 -4.11 7.29 -9.31
N CYS A 71 -3.93 8.11 -8.27
CA CYS A 71 -4.96 8.44 -7.31
C CYS A 71 -5.98 9.39 -7.96
N ARG A 72 -7.18 8.90 -8.29
CA ARG A 72 -8.23 9.74 -8.90
C ARG A 72 -8.97 10.59 -7.88
N TRP A 73 -9.27 10.02 -6.72
CA TRP A 73 -9.95 10.71 -5.63
C TRP A 73 -9.75 9.99 -4.30
N ILE A 74 -9.07 10.64 -3.35
CA ILE A 74 -8.76 10.12 -2.02
C ILE A 74 -9.35 11.08 -0.97
N PRO A 75 -10.63 10.92 -0.57
CA PRO A 75 -11.38 11.92 0.19
C PRO A 75 -10.71 12.38 1.50
N ASN A 76 -10.08 11.46 2.24
CA ASN A 76 -9.44 11.77 3.52
C ASN A 76 -7.96 12.19 3.37
N LEU A 77 -7.40 12.12 2.16
CA LEU A 77 -6.00 12.47 1.86
C LEU A 77 -5.93 13.21 0.51
N PRO A 78 -6.62 14.36 0.36
CA PRO A 78 -6.80 15.02 -0.94
C PRO A 78 -5.48 15.52 -1.56
N PHE A 79 -4.39 15.56 -0.82
CA PHE A 79 -3.05 15.82 -1.36
C PHE A 79 -2.57 14.73 -2.35
N LEU A 80 -3.26 13.59 -2.42
CA LEU A 80 -3.02 12.53 -3.39
C LEU A 80 -3.88 12.68 -4.66
N ASP A 81 -4.87 13.57 -4.70
CA ASP A 81 -5.77 13.68 -5.86
C ASP A 81 -5.00 14.07 -7.13
N GLY A 82 -5.16 13.28 -8.19
CA GLY A 82 -4.46 13.44 -9.47
C GLY A 82 -3.00 12.98 -9.48
N VAL A 83 -2.48 12.48 -8.35
CA VAL A 83 -1.07 12.08 -8.24
C VAL A 83 -0.83 10.73 -8.92
N ASP A 84 0.14 10.71 -9.83
CA ASP A 84 0.79 9.48 -10.31
C ASP A 84 1.81 9.03 -9.27
N VAL A 85 1.48 7.96 -8.53
CA VAL A 85 2.32 7.47 -7.44
C VAL A 85 3.62 6.84 -7.97
N GLN A 86 3.61 6.26 -9.18
CA GLN A 86 4.82 5.71 -9.79
C GLN A 86 5.85 6.81 -10.05
N ALA A 87 5.42 8.02 -10.41
CA ALA A 87 6.30 9.16 -10.64
C ALA A 87 7.02 9.63 -9.36
N LEU A 88 6.46 9.38 -8.17
CA LEU A 88 7.07 9.74 -6.88
C LEU A 88 8.26 8.84 -6.52
N PHE A 89 8.29 7.61 -7.04
CA PHE A 89 9.28 6.59 -6.72
C PHE A 89 9.93 6.02 -7.99
N PRO A 90 10.69 6.85 -8.74
CA PRO A 90 11.30 6.40 -10.00
C PRO A 90 12.26 5.24 -9.76
N GLY A 91 12.19 4.23 -10.65
CA GLY A 91 13.02 3.03 -10.56
C GLY A 91 12.57 2.00 -9.52
N LEU A 92 11.45 2.24 -8.84
CA LEU A 92 10.80 1.27 -7.96
C LEU A 92 9.39 0.97 -8.49
N PRO A 93 9.11 -0.25 -8.97
CA PRO A 93 7.77 -0.64 -9.39
C PRO A 93 6.75 -0.40 -8.27
N VAL A 94 5.65 0.30 -8.61
CA VAL A 94 4.54 0.59 -7.68
C VAL A 94 3.28 -0.14 -8.14
N ALA A 95 2.65 -0.86 -7.20
CA ALA A 95 1.26 -1.29 -7.31
C ALA A 95 0.40 -0.46 -6.35
N LEU A 96 -0.74 0.02 -6.83
CA LEU A 96 -1.67 0.86 -6.09
C LEU A 96 -3.08 0.27 -6.22
N GLY A 97 -3.84 0.26 -5.12
CA GLY A 97 -5.21 -0.23 -5.10
C GLY A 97 -6.07 0.50 -4.09
N ASN A 98 -7.39 0.40 -4.27
CA ASN A 98 -8.34 0.74 -3.22
C ASN A 98 -8.17 -0.23 -2.03
N ASP A 99 -8.29 0.30 -0.81
CA ASP A 99 -8.16 -0.44 0.44
C ASP A 99 -9.13 -1.63 0.59
N ALA A 100 -10.42 -1.42 0.33
CA ALA A 100 -11.42 -2.50 0.42
C ALA A 100 -11.17 -3.60 -0.63
N GLN A 101 -10.78 -3.21 -1.85
CA GLN A 101 -10.42 -4.18 -2.90
C GLN A 101 -9.17 -4.98 -2.54
N ILE A 102 -8.14 -4.34 -1.99
CA ILE A 102 -6.92 -5.02 -1.53
C ILE A 102 -7.23 -5.92 -0.34
N ALA A 103 -8.11 -5.51 0.58
CA ALA A 103 -8.55 -6.34 1.70
C ALA A 103 -9.24 -7.61 1.20
N LEU A 104 -10.17 -7.50 0.25
CA LEU A 104 -10.80 -8.67 -0.38
C LEU A 104 -9.77 -9.55 -1.10
N LEU A 105 -8.79 -8.96 -1.79
CA LEU A 105 -7.71 -9.72 -2.42
C LEU A 105 -6.89 -10.50 -1.39
N ALA A 106 -6.57 -9.89 -0.25
CA ALA A 106 -5.86 -10.57 0.84
C ALA A 106 -6.67 -11.77 1.36
N GLU A 107 -7.98 -11.59 1.59
CA GLU A 107 -8.88 -12.67 2.01
C GLU A 107 -8.98 -13.79 0.96
N ALA A 108 -8.96 -13.45 -0.33
CA ALA A 108 -9.03 -14.43 -1.41
C ALA A 108 -7.71 -15.21 -1.63
N VAL A 109 -6.57 -14.63 -1.27
CA VAL A 109 -5.26 -15.28 -1.45
C VAL A 109 -4.87 -16.10 -0.22
N GLU A 110 -5.02 -15.55 0.98
CA GLU A 110 -4.57 -16.19 2.23
C GLU A 110 -5.60 -16.23 3.36
N GLY A 111 -6.77 -15.62 3.18
CA GLY A 111 -7.79 -15.54 4.23
C GLY A 111 -8.99 -16.45 4.02
N ALA A 112 -10.14 -16.00 4.53
CA ALA A 112 -11.37 -16.77 4.60
C ALA A 112 -12.00 -17.06 3.23
N ALA A 113 -11.67 -16.26 2.21
CA ALA A 113 -12.18 -16.42 0.85
C ALA A 113 -11.26 -17.27 -0.05
N LYS A 114 -10.20 -17.89 0.51
CA LYS A 114 -9.26 -18.69 -0.26
C LYS A 114 -9.94 -19.87 -0.97
N GLY A 115 -9.73 -19.97 -2.28
CA GLY A 115 -10.31 -21.00 -3.14
C GLY A 115 -11.76 -20.76 -3.55
N MET A 116 -12.36 -19.64 -3.15
CA MET A 116 -13.68 -19.22 -3.64
C MET A 116 -13.54 -18.53 -5.00
N SER A 117 -14.47 -18.81 -5.92
CA SER A 117 -14.54 -18.09 -7.21
C SER A 117 -15.19 -16.72 -7.08
N ASP A 118 -16.10 -16.58 -6.12
CA ASP A 118 -16.93 -15.40 -5.91
C ASP A 118 -17.02 -15.11 -4.41
N ALA A 119 -16.67 -13.87 -4.02
CA ALA A 119 -16.71 -13.41 -2.64
C ALA A 119 -17.03 -11.92 -2.58
N ILE A 120 -17.71 -11.50 -1.51
CA ILE A 120 -17.98 -10.09 -1.18
C ILE A 120 -17.48 -9.87 0.25
N LEU A 121 -16.66 -8.84 0.45
CA LEU A 121 -16.21 -8.37 1.76
C LEU A 121 -16.96 -7.08 2.12
N LEU A 122 -17.51 -7.01 3.33
CA LEU A 122 -18.34 -5.90 3.84
C LEU A 122 -17.76 -5.34 5.15
#